data_AF-A0A660CCV9-F1
#
_entry.id   AF-A0A660CCV9-F1
#
_cell.length_a   1.000
_cell.length_b   1.000
_cell.length_c   1.000
_cell.angle_alpha   90.00
_cell.angle_beta   90.00
_cell.angle_gamma   90.00
#
_symmetry.space_group_name_H-M   'P 1'
#
loop_
_entity.id
_entity.type
_entity.pdbx_description
1 polymer ?
#
loop_
_entity_poly.entity_id
_entity_poly.type
_entity_poly.pdbx_seq_one_letter_code
_entity_poly.pdbx_strand_id
1 'polypeptide(L)'
;MTSTRKALAVAAGTALVCGLAGGGAASAATAPAAGLGAAAISCETATGSDPFYPGESASAVYDERYAQGAEVPYLDDGFTPQGLGYWENWDGSGSDLLLVTAYQDGQDARIYGIDADSGDHIGSVAVADAHVGGVAVVGGWAFVSGSGSDRIRKYDLGELETAMKADGIPYLAQTGTSQEVPAASFLGTDGTTLYSGKFNDSSRDVMHAFSVASDGTITRGTEYEVPMKTQGMTVADGKFIYSTSYGRTNRSNIYTVEEGATEIEPSAQCYRAPSMAEGVTDHDGRLYVLYESGSSKFADPAPRNEIRHLHEADVADAIDF
;
A
#
# COMPACT_ATOMS: atom_id res chain seq x y z
N MET A 1 -48.93 -21.17 25.89
CA MET A 1 -48.53 -20.26 24.80
C MET A 1 -47.17 -20.72 24.29
N THR A 2 -47.13 -21.85 23.58
CA THR A 2 -47.03 -21.96 22.10
C THR A 2 -45.84 -21.21 21.49
N SER A 3 -44.78 -21.99 21.31
CA SER A 3 -43.71 -21.81 20.32
C SER A 3 -44.27 -21.86 18.90
N THR A 4 -43.73 -21.05 17.99
CA THR A 4 -43.69 -21.41 16.56
C THR A 4 -42.51 -20.74 15.86
N ARG A 5 -41.49 -21.52 15.52
CA ARG A 5 -40.53 -21.23 14.45
C ARG A 5 -41.20 -21.56 13.12
N LYS A 6 -41.09 -20.68 12.12
CA LYS A 6 -41.45 -20.98 10.73
C LYS A 6 -40.17 -21.16 9.92
N ALA A 7 -39.98 -22.38 9.44
CA ALA A 7 -39.13 -22.69 8.30
C ALA A 7 -39.93 -22.45 7.02
N LEU A 8 -39.31 -21.86 5.99
CA LEU A 8 -39.82 -21.89 4.63
C LEU A 8 -38.83 -22.64 3.75
N ALA A 9 -39.28 -23.78 3.23
CA ALA A 9 -38.70 -24.47 2.10
C ALA A 9 -39.16 -23.77 0.81
N VAL A 10 -38.28 -23.63 -0.18
CA VAL A 10 -38.67 -23.28 -1.55
C VAL A 10 -38.23 -24.42 -2.47
N ALA A 11 -39.23 -24.96 -3.16
CA ALA A 11 -39.12 -26.06 -4.11
C ALA A 11 -38.66 -25.56 -5.48
N ALA A 12 -37.95 -26.43 -6.19
CA ALA A 12 -37.59 -26.29 -7.59
C ALA A 12 -38.83 -26.37 -8.50
N GLY A 13 -38.81 -25.61 -9.60
CA GLY A 13 -39.82 -25.65 -10.66
C GLY A 13 -39.28 -25.06 -11.96
N THR A 14 -38.89 -25.95 -12.87
CA THR A 14 -38.43 -25.68 -14.24
C THR A 14 -39.56 -25.11 -15.10
N ALA A 15 -39.28 -24.09 -15.92
CA ALA A 15 -40.08 -23.79 -17.11
C ALA A 15 -39.19 -23.32 -18.27
N LEU A 16 -39.09 -24.21 -19.25
CA LEU A 16 -38.51 -24.00 -20.58
C LEU A 16 -39.60 -23.37 -21.47
N VAL A 17 -39.32 -22.25 -22.13
CA VAL A 17 -40.10 -21.76 -23.28
C VAL A 17 -39.15 -21.35 -24.38
N CYS A 18 -39.26 -22.03 -25.52
CA CYS A 18 -38.62 -21.69 -26.78
C CYS A 18 -39.51 -20.78 -27.63
N GLY A 19 -38.87 -19.84 -28.35
CA GLY A 19 -39.24 -19.42 -29.70
C GLY A 19 -39.95 -18.08 -29.85
N LEU A 20 -39.29 -17.10 -30.48
CA LEU A 20 -39.42 -16.80 -31.93
C LEU A 20 -38.72 -15.48 -32.28
N ALA A 21 -38.15 -15.47 -33.49
CA ALA A 21 -37.36 -14.40 -34.08
C ALA A 21 -38.19 -13.18 -34.54
N GLY A 22 -37.56 -12.00 -34.57
CA GLY A 22 -38.02 -10.88 -35.38
C GLY A 22 -37.44 -9.52 -34.99
N GLY A 23 -36.68 -8.90 -35.90
CA GLY A 23 -36.49 -7.44 -35.94
C GLY A 23 -35.16 -6.93 -35.41
N GLY A 24 -34.10 -7.07 -36.20
CA GLY A 24 -32.82 -6.42 -35.97
C GLY A 24 -32.91 -4.90 -36.16
N ALA A 25 -32.68 -4.16 -35.08
CA ALA A 25 -32.05 -2.85 -35.15
C ALA A 25 -30.59 -3.06 -34.74
N ALA A 26 -29.68 -2.87 -35.69
CA ALA A 26 -28.25 -2.94 -35.46
C ALA A 26 -27.84 -1.82 -34.49
N SER A 27 -27.75 -2.14 -33.20
CA SER A 27 -26.87 -1.41 -32.30
C SER A 27 -25.46 -1.75 -32.74
N ALA A 28 -24.74 -0.76 -33.25
CA ALA A 28 -23.32 -0.87 -33.47
C ALA A 28 -22.67 -1.13 -32.11
N ALA A 29 -22.40 -2.40 -31.83
CA ALA A 29 -21.50 -2.79 -30.77
C ALA A 29 -20.14 -2.17 -31.12
N THR A 30 -19.78 -1.10 -30.43
CA THR A 30 -18.39 -0.67 -30.35
C THR A 30 -17.62 -1.87 -29.84
N ALA A 31 -16.78 -2.44 -30.72
CA ALA A 31 -15.80 -3.43 -30.33
C ALA A 31 -15.03 -2.88 -29.12
N PRO A 32 -14.67 -3.73 -28.13
CA PRO A 32 -13.71 -3.30 -27.13
C PRO A 32 -12.48 -2.80 -27.89
N ALA A 33 -11.97 -1.63 -27.50
CA ALA A 33 -10.69 -1.17 -27.98
C ALA A 33 -9.71 -2.35 -27.80
N ALA A 34 -9.17 -2.82 -28.91
CA ALA A 34 -8.14 -3.83 -28.90
C ALA A 34 -7.04 -3.30 -27.97
N GLY A 35 -6.81 -3.99 -26.85
CA GLY A 35 -5.71 -3.70 -25.97
C GLY A 35 -4.45 -3.65 -26.81
N LEU A 36 -3.87 -2.46 -26.94
CA LEU A 36 -2.53 -2.33 -27.46
C LEU A 36 -1.68 -3.18 -26.52
N GLY A 37 -1.12 -4.27 -27.05
CA GLY A 37 -0.22 -5.12 -26.29
C GLY A 37 0.96 -4.26 -25.86
N ALA A 38 0.90 -3.75 -24.63
CA ALA A 38 2.02 -3.13 -23.97
C ALA A 38 3.16 -4.15 -24.04
N ALA A 39 4.34 -3.71 -24.49
CA ALA A 39 5.54 -4.51 -24.28
C ALA A 39 5.58 -4.86 -22.79
N ALA A 40 5.76 -6.14 -22.46
CA ALA A 40 5.83 -6.53 -21.07
C ALA A 40 7.08 -5.90 -20.46
N ILE A 41 6.92 -4.99 -19.49
CA ILE A 41 8.04 -4.51 -18.67
C ILE A 41 8.69 -5.74 -18.06
N SER A 42 9.94 -5.99 -18.43
CA SER A 42 10.71 -7.10 -17.89
C SER A 42 11.57 -6.57 -16.76
N CYS A 43 11.27 -7.00 -15.54
CA CYS A 43 12.11 -6.66 -14.41
C CYS A 43 13.45 -7.38 -14.46
N GLU A 44 14.48 -6.81 -13.85
CA GLU A 44 15.74 -7.49 -13.59
C GLU A 44 15.50 -8.66 -12.63
N THR A 45 15.96 -9.84 -13.06
CA THR A 45 15.66 -11.11 -12.38
C THR A 45 16.87 -11.97 -12.06
N ALA A 46 18.06 -11.54 -12.46
CA ALA A 46 19.31 -12.21 -12.11
C ALA A 46 19.40 -12.33 -10.60
N THR A 47 19.60 -13.53 -10.08
CA THR A 47 19.68 -13.78 -8.63
C THR A 47 21.07 -13.41 -8.13
N GLY A 48 21.13 -12.78 -6.95
CA GLY A 48 22.36 -12.61 -6.19
C GLY A 48 22.79 -13.91 -5.50
N SER A 49 23.92 -13.85 -4.80
CA SER A 49 24.52 -15.01 -4.12
C SER A 49 24.55 -14.91 -2.60
N ASP A 50 24.25 -13.74 -2.02
CA ASP A 50 24.42 -13.48 -0.59
C ASP A 50 23.32 -12.53 -0.06
N PRO A 51 22.05 -12.99 0.01
CA PRO A 51 20.97 -12.16 0.53
C PRO A 51 21.15 -11.92 2.03
N PHE A 52 20.98 -10.68 2.47
CA PHE A 52 21.01 -10.29 3.89
C PHE A 52 19.74 -10.68 4.67
N TYR A 53 18.77 -11.31 4.00
CA TYR A 53 17.45 -11.64 4.52
C TYR A 53 17.12 -13.13 4.36
N PRO A 54 16.17 -13.68 5.15
CA PRO A 54 15.79 -15.08 5.06
C PRO A 54 15.19 -15.48 3.71
N GLY A 55 15.58 -16.65 3.22
CA GLY A 55 15.06 -17.24 1.99
C GLY A 55 15.96 -17.03 0.78
N GLU A 56 15.43 -17.34 -0.40
CA GLU A 56 16.18 -17.19 -1.65
C GLU A 56 16.29 -15.71 -2.05
N SER A 57 17.45 -15.34 -2.62
CA SER A 57 17.67 -14.04 -3.27
C SER A 57 16.52 -13.63 -4.18
N ALA A 58 16.11 -12.38 -4.10
CA ALA A 58 15.11 -11.76 -4.96
C ALA A 58 15.71 -11.39 -6.31
N SER A 59 16.79 -10.60 -6.28
CA SER A 59 17.65 -10.25 -7.41
C SER A 59 19.03 -9.79 -6.92
N ALA A 60 20.03 -9.80 -7.80
CA ALA A 60 21.35 -9.26 -7.53
C ALA A 60 21.31 -7.76 -7.23
N VAL A 61 20.46 -7.01 -7.95
CA VAL A 61 20.22 -5.58 -7.71
C VAL A 61 19.75 -5.35 -6.27
N TYR A 62 18.77 -6.13 -5.82
CA TYR A 62 18.23 -5.99 -4.47
C TYR A 62 19.27 -6.35 -3.39
N ASP A 63 19.98 -7.47 -3.58
CA ASP A 63 20.97 -7.94 -2.61
C ASP A 63 22.18 -7.01 -2.48
N GLU A 64 22.54 -6.28 -3.54
CA GLU A 64 23.69 -5.36 -3.55
C GLU A 64 23.37 -4.00 -2.93
N ARG A 65 22.14 -3.52 -3.12
CA ARG A 65 21.79 -2.10 -2.87
C ARG A 65 20.99 -1.87 -1.61
N TYR A 66 20.34 -2.91 -1.10
CA TYR A 66 19.56 -2.82 0.12
C TYR A 66 20.32 -3.37 1.31
N ALA A 67 19.97 -2.87 2.48
CA ALA A 67 20.38 -3.35 3.77
C ALA A 67 19.16 -3.56 4.68
N GLN A 68 19.39 -4.23 5.79
CA GLN A 68 18.40 -4.37 6.85
C GLN A 68 18.30 -3.05 7.64
N GLY A 69 17.10 -2.50 7.73
CA GLY A 69 16.77 -1.34 8.55
C GLY A 69 16.10 -1.72 9.88
N ALA A 70 15.22 -0.86 10.36
CA ALA A 70 14.53 -1.00 11.65
C ALA A 70 13.62 -2.25 11.73
N GLU A 71 13.48 -2.82 12.93
CA GLU A 71 12.53 -3.91 13.17
C GLU A 71 11.09 -3.41 13.05
N VAL A 72 10.21 -4.18 12.42
CA VAL A 72 8.79 -3.84 12.32
C VAL A 72 8.08 -4.31 13.61
N PRO A 73 7.44 -3.40 14.37
CA PRO A 73 6.80 -3.77 15.63
C PRO A 73 5.60 -4.71 15.46
N TYR A 74 5.31 -5.50 16.50
CA TYR A 74 4.07 -6.31 16.67
C TYR A 74 3.81 -7.42 15.63
N LEU A 75 4.82 -7.83 14.86
CA LEU A 75 4.67 -8.92 13.88
C LEU A 75 4.22 -10.25 14.52
N ASP A 76 4.66 -10.54 15.75
CA ASP A 76 4.27 -11.77 16.46
C ASP A 76 2.88 -11.69 17.10
N ASP A 77 2.37 -10.47 17.32
CA ASP A 77 1.09 -10.22 17.99
C ASP A 77 -0.13 -10.31 17.06
N GLY A 78 0.08 -10.78 15.83
CA GLY A 78 -0.95 -11.00 14.82
C GLY A 78 -1.30 -9.76 14.01
N PHE A 79 -0.57 -8.65 14.19
CA PHE A 79 -0.68 -7.50 13.31
C PHE A 79 0.07 -7.76 12.01
N THR A 80 -0.55 -7.31 10.91
CA THR A 80 -0.02 -7.39 9.56
C THR A 80 0.23 -5.97 9.07
N PRO A 81 1.49 -5.57 8.87
CA PRO A 81 1.82 -4.22 8.41
C PRO A 81 1.43 -4.05 6.95
N GLN A 82 1.12 -2.82 6.54
CA GLN A 82 0.53 -2.51 5.24
C GLN A 82 1.12 -1.22 4.66
N GLY A 83 0.77 -0.06 5.22
CA GLY A 83 1.26 1.22 4.74
C GLY A 83 2.59 1.60 5.38
N LEU A 84 3.42 2.32 4.63
CA LEU A 84 4.64 2.96 5.09
C LEU A 84 4.65 4.41 4.59
N GLY A 85 4.98 5.35 5.47
CA GLY A 85 5.18 6.76 5.15
C GLY A 85 6.17 7.38 6.13
N TYR A 86 6.47 8.66 5.96
CA TYR A 86 7.33 9.40 6.89
C TYR A 86 6.63 10.63 7.44
N TRP A 87 7.09 11.10 8.59
CA TRP A 87 6.65 12.32 9.25
C TRP A 87 7.88 13.09 9.72
N GLU A 88 8.21 14.14 8.97
CA GLU A 88 9.33 15.03 9.27
C GLU A 88 9.07 15.85 10.53
N ASN A 89 10.11 16.02 11.36
CA ASN A 89 10.12 16.85 12.56
C ASN A 89 8.89 16.60 13.45
N TRP A 90 8.60 15.32 13.70
CA TRP A 90 7.30 14.86 14.21
C TRP A 90 6.94 15.43 15.58
N ASP A 91 7.95 15.79 16.38
CA ASP A 91 7.79 16.34 17.73
C ASP A 91 8.33 17.77 17.90
N GLY A 92 8.71 18.41 16.79
CA GLY A 92 9.29 19.76 16.79
C GLY A 92 10.74 19.85 17.29
N SER A 93 11.41 18.73 17.59
CA SER A 93 12.80 18.70 18.07
C SER A 93 13.85 18.44 16.98
N GLY A 94 13.42 18.20 15.74
CA GLY A 94 14.26 17.83 14.61
C GLY A 94 14.40 16.32 14.40
N SER A 95 13.64 15.50 15.11
CA SER A 95 13.56 14.04 14.88
C SER A 95 12.48 13.71 13.86
N ASP A 96 12.75 12.69 13.04
CA ASP A 96 11.84 12.22 12.00
C ASP A 96 11.33 10.81 12.34
N LEU A 97 10.12 10.51 11.86
CA LEU A 97 9.44 9.28 12.21
C LEU A 97 8.98 8.56 10.95
N LEU A 98 9.30 7.27 10.82
CA LEU A 98 8.64 6.37 9.90
C LEU A 98 7.30 5.95 10.51
N LEU A 99 6.23 6.07 9.72
CA LEU A 99 4.88 5.64 10.08
C LEU A 99 4.56 4.33 9.40
N VAL A 100 4.20 3.32 10.20
CA VAL A 100 3.72 2.03 9.68
C VAL A 100 2.27 1.85 10.08
N THR A 101 1.37 1.60 9.12
CA THR A 101 0.02 1.14 9.42
C THR A 101 -0.05 -0.37 9.42
N ALA A 102 -0.81 -0.94 10.33
CA ALA A 102 -1.01 -2.38 10.42
C ALA A 102 -2.42 -2.73 10.88
N TYR A 103 -2.96 -3.83 10.36
CA TYR A 103 -4.28 -4.32 10.75
C TYR A 103 -4.17 -5.68 11.45
N GLN A 104 -5.21 -6.02 12.19
CA GLN A 104 -5.45 -7.37 12.70
C GLN A 104 -6.94 -7.66 12.57
N ASP A 105 -7.29 -8.84 12.05
CA ASP A 105 -8.67 -9.19 11.76
C ASP A 105 -9.56 -9.08 13.03
N GLY A 106 -10.58 -8.22 12.97
CA GLY A 106 -11.54 -8.04 14.07
C GLY A 106 -11.05 -7.17 15.23
N GLN A 107 -9.96 -6.42 15.05
CA GLN A 107 -9.40 -5.50 16.04
C GLN A 107 -9.25 -4.10 15.44
N ASP A 108 -9.07 -3.10 16.32
CA ASP A 108 -8.61 -1.78 15.86
C ASP A 108 -7.27 -1.90 15.14
N ALA A 109 -7.17 -1.23 14.00
CA ALA A 109 -5.90 -1.10 13.28
C ALA A 109 -4.95 -0.18 14.08
N ARG A 110 -3.68 -0.14 13.68
CA ARG A 110 -2.66 0.64 14.38
C ARG A 110 -1.82 1.47 13.43
N ILE A 111 -1.32 2.58 13.96
CA ILE A 111 -0.21 3.37 13.42
C ILE A 111 0.96 3.20 14.38
N TYR A 112 2.12 2.77 13.89
CA TYR A 112 3.37 2.67 14.63
C TYR A 112 4.27 3.84 14.25
N GLY A 113 4.94 4.42 15.23
CA GLY A 113 6.03 5.36 15.02
C GLY A 113 7.37 4.68 15.25
N ILE A 114 8.24 4.70 14.25
CA ILE A 114 9.63 4.23 14.35
C ILE A 114 10.53 5.45 14.11
N ASP A 115 11.47 5.72 15.00
CA ASP A 115 12.46 6.78 14.81
C ASP A 115 13.30 6.48 13.56
N ALA A 116 13.40 7.43 12.64
CA ALA A 116 14.06 7.20 11.35
C ALA A 116 15.60 7.07 11.46
N ASP A 117 16.19 7.55 12.55
CA ASP A 117 17.64 7.52 12.76
C ASP A 117 18.07 6.33 13.60
N SER A 118 17.42 6.10 14.74
CA SER A 118 17.78 5.00 15.64
C SER A 118 17.11 3.68 15.27
N GLY A 119 16.00 3.73 14.54
CA GLY A 119 15.14 2.57 14.28
C GLY A 119 14.33 2.14 15.51
N ASP A 120 14.32 2.93 16.59
CA ASP A 120 13.58 2.60 17.81
C ASP A 120 12.09 2.77 17.62
N HIS A 121 11.31 1.85 18.18
CA HIS A 121 9.87 2.00 18.28
C HIS A 121 9.53 3.10 19.30
N ILE A 122 8.90 4.19 18.84
CA ILE A 122 8.55 5.36 19.65
C ILE A 122 7.19 5.21 20.32
N GLY A 123 6.19 4.73 19.57
CA GLY A 123 4.81 4.71 20.06
C GLY A 123 3.85 4.00 19.13
N SER A 124 2.64 3.76 19.63
CA SER A 124 1.58 3.12 18.85
C SER A 124 0.25 3.74 19.14
N VAL A 125 -0.53 3.97 18.09
CA VAL A 125 -1.85 4.58 18.18
C VAL A 125 -2.86 3.63 17.54
N ALA A 126 -3.91 3.28 18.29
CA ALA A 126 -5.03 2.53 17.75
C ALA A 126 -5.93 3.46 16.93
N VAL A 127 -6.40 2.97 15.79
CA VAL A 127 -7.34 3.64 14.91
C VAL A 127 -8.44 2.67 14.51
N ALA A 128 -9.59 3.20 14.07
CA ALA A 128 -10.72 2.36 13.67
C ALA A 128 -10.30 1.21 12.73
N ASP A 129 -10.83 0.02 12.98
CA ASP A 129 -10.66 -1.18 12.14
C ASP A 129 -10.77 -0.86 10.62
N ALA A 130 -9.77 -1.33 9.88
CA ALA A 130 -9.67 -1.32 8.42
C ALA A 130 -8.40 -2.06 8.00
N HIS A 131 -8.28 -2.35 6.71
CA HIS A 131 -7.05 -2.88 6.13
C HIS A 131 -5.87 -1.89 6.20
N VAL A 132 -6.15 -0.58 6.28
CA VAL A 132 -5.13 0.50 6.41
C VAL A 132 -3.96 0.39 5.43
N GLY A 133 -4.28 0.10 4.16
CA GLY A 133 -3.33 -0.17 3.07
C GLY A 133 -2.28 0.91 2.75
N GLY A 134 -2.41 2.12 3.28
CA GLY A 134 -1.44 3.19 3.09
C GLY A 134 -1.49 4.23 4.18
N VAL A 135 -0.37 4.92 4.38
CA VAL A 135 -0.23 6.12 5.21
C VAL A 135 0.65 7.14 4.51
N ALA A 136 0.27 8.42 4.55
CA ALA A 136 1.06 9.51 4.01
C ALA A 136 0.82 10.79 4.81
N VAL A 137 1.87 11.61 4.99
CA VAL A 137 1.78 12.89 5.70
C VAL A 137 1.89 14.03 4.69
N VAL A 138 0.89 14.92 4.70
CA VAL A 138 0.90 16.12 3.85
C VAL A 138 0.36 17.29 4.65
N GLY A 139 1.18 18.33 4.80
CA GLY A 139 0.84 19.48 5.63
C GLY A 139 0.62 19.08 7.10
N GLY A 140 -0.49 19.53 7.69
CA GLY A 140 -0.83 19.25 9.10
C GLY A 140 -1.56 17.92 9.34
N TRP A 141 -1.52 16.97 8.39
CA TRP A 141 -2.39 15.80 8.40
C TRP A 141 -1.64 14.51 8.07
N ALA A 142 -1.92 13.46 8.84
CA ALA A 142 -1.66 12.08 8.43
C ALA A 142 -2.92 11.50 7.77
N PHE A 143 -2.78 11.01 6.55
CA PHE A 143 -3.83 10.33 5.79
C PHE A 143 -3.64 8.82 5.87
N VAL A 144 -4.71 8.08 6.11
CA VAL A 144 -4.67 6.61 6.22
C VAL A 144 -5.84 6.02 5.42
N SER A 145 -5.58 4.93 4.69
CA SER A 145 -6.64 4.19 4.02
C SER A 145 -7.72 3.72 5.02
N GLY A 146 -8.97 4.04 4.71
CA GLY A 146 -10.11 3.80 5.59
C GLY A 146 -10.78 2.43 5.39
N SER A 147 -12.02 2.33 5.89
CA SER A 147 -12.86 1.15 5.66
C SER A 147 -13.22 1.06 4.18
N GLY A 148 -13.09 -0.14 3.61
CA GLY A 148 -13.25 -0.36 2.17
C GLY A 148 -11.98 0.03 1.40
N SER A 149 -12.09 0.07 0.07
CA SER A 149 -10.98 0.40 -0.83
C SER A 149 -11.15 1.78 -1.47
N ASP A 150 -12.04 2.63 -0.96
CA ASP A 150 -12.48 3.89 -1.59
C ASP A 150 -12.62 5.04 -0.57
N ARG A 151 -12.01 4.90 0.62
CA ARG A 151 -12.07 5.87 1.71
C ARG A 151 -10.69 6.24 2.20
N ILE A 152 -10.49 7.52 2.49
CA ILE A 152 -9.30 8.01 3.20
C ILE A 152 -9.76 8.69 4.50
N ARG A 153 -9.13 8.31 5.60
CA ARG A 153 -9.25 8.96 6.91
C ARG A 153 -8.11 9.97 7.05
N LYS A 154 -8.33 11.01 7.85
CA LYS A 154 -7.28 11.96 8.21
C LYS A 154 -7.20 12.13 9.72
N TYR A 155 -6.01 12.43 10.20
CA TYR A 155 -5.69 12.63 11.60
C TYR A 155 -4.86 13.91 11.72
N ASP A 156 -5.27 14.80 12.62
CA ASP A 156 -4.49 15.98 12.96
C ASP A 156 -3.14 15.55 13.55
N LEU A 157 -2.05 16.11 13.04
CA LEU A 157 -0.71 15.70 13.48
C LEU A 157 -0.43 16.05 14.94
N GLY A 158 -0.99 17.12 15.49
CA GLY A 158 -0.82 17.46 16.91
C GLY A 158 -1.55 16.47 17.83
N GLU A 159 -2.73 16.00 17.42
CA GLU A 159 -3.45 14.93 18.12
C GLU A 159 -2.71 13.59 18.00
N LEU A 160 -2.18 13.28 16.81
CA LEU A 160 -1.38 12.07 16.58
C LEU A 160 -0.07 12.08 17.39
N GLU A 161 0.62 13.22 17.47
CA GLU A 161 1.83 13.41 18.28
C GLU A 161 1.54 13.11 19.75
N THR A 162 0.45 13.70 20.26
CA THR A 162 0.01 13.53 21.64
C THR A 162 -0.30 12.06 21.94
N ALA A 163 -0.98 11.38 21.00
CA ALA A 163 -1.29 9.96 21.13
C ALA A 163 -0.04 9.07 21.05
N MET A 164 0.92 9.40 20.17
CA MET A 164 2.16 8.65 20.00
C MET A 164 3.04 8.71 21.25
N LYS A 165 3.04 9.84 21.97
CA LYS A 165 3.79 10.05 23.22
C LYS A 165 3.10 9.48 24.46
N ALA A 166 1.85 9.05 24.36
CA ALA A 166 1.10 8.57 25.51
C ALA A 166 1.48 7.12 25.88
N ASP A 167 1.41 6.80 27.17
CA ASP A 167 1.61 5.42 27.63
C ASP A 167 0.54 4.48 27.04
N GLY A 168 0.97 3.29 26.61
CA GLY A 168 0.08 2.27 26.06
C GLY A 168 -0.23 2.49 24.58
N ILE A 169 -1.46 2.14 24.18
CA ILE A 169 -1.92 2.25 22.78
C ILE A 169 -3.26 3.01 22.80
N PRO A 170 -3.26 4.34 22.90
CA PRO A 170 -4.49 5.12 22.92
C PRO A 170 -5.23 4.99 21.59
N TYR A 171 -6.56 5.05 21.66
CA TYR A 171 -7.40 5.13 20.46
C TYR A 171 -7.51 6.59 20.01
N LEU A 172 -7.17 6.85 18.75
CA LEU A 172 -7.35 8.14 18.09
C LEU A 172 -8.46 8.04 17.03
N ALA A 173 -9.51 8.83 17.22
CA ALA A 173 -10.56 8.96 16.22
C ALA A 173 -10.05 9.78 15.03
N GLN A 174 -10.54 9.45 13.82
CA GLN A 174 -10.28 10.29 12.64
C GLN A 174 -10.88 11.70 12.84
N THR A 175 -10.25 12.70 12.24
CA THR A 175 -10.77 14.06 12.23
C THR A 175 -11.89 14.19 11.19
N GLY A 176 -13.12 14.36 11.66
CA GLY A 176 -14.31 14.50 10.81
C GLY A 176 -14.74 13.17 10.17
N THR A 177 -15.22 13.25 8.92
CA THR A 177 -15.65 12.08 8.16
C THR A 177 -14.60 11.70 7.13
N SER A 178 -14.36 10.40 6.95
CA SER A 178 -13.53 9.89 5.85
C SER A 178 -14.03 10.37 4.49
N GLN A 179 -13.10 10.77 3.62
CA GLN A 179 -13.42 11.25 2.28
C GLN A 179 -13.50 10.10 1.28
N GLU A 180 -14.45 10.17 0.35
CA GLU A 180 -14.55 9.26 -0.79
C GLU A 180 -13.48 9.57 -1.81
N VAL A 181 -12.81 8.52 -2.27
CA VAL A 181 -11.84 8.57 -3.36
C VAL A 181 -12.07 7.40 -4.31
N PRO A 182 -11.57 7.45 -5.55
CA PRO A 182 -11.75 6.37 -6.52
C PRO A 182 -11.14 5.04 -6.06
N ALA A 183 -10.00 5.12 -5.37
CA ALA A 183 -9.33 3.98 -4.77
C ALA A 183 -8.38 4.45 -3.65
N ALA A 184 -8.21 3.63 -2.62
CA ALA A 184 -7.33 3.83 -1.46
C ALA A 184 -6.68 2.51 -1.02
N SER A 185 -6.27 1.68 -1.97
CA SER A 185 -5.53 0.44 -1.68
C SER A 185 -4.14 0.74 -1.10
N PHE A 186 -3.53 1.82 -1.55
CA PHE A 186 -2.24 2.34 -1.06
C PHE A 186 -2.26 3.86 -1.11
N LEU A 187 -1.39 4.48 -0.30
CA LEU A 187 -1.15 5.92 -0.25
C LEU A 187 0.35 6.21 -0.36
N GLY A 188 0.70 7.42 -0.79
CA GLY A 188 2.07 7.92 -0.81
C GLY A 188 2.10 9.44 -1.05
N THR A 189 3.28 10.04 -1.08
CA THR A 189 3.43 11.50 -1.23
C THR A 189 4.77 11.90 -1.87
N ASP A 190 4.81 13.13 -2.40
CA ASP A 190 6.03 13.88 -2.74
C ASP A 190 6.38 14.95 -1.66
N GLY A 191 5.70 14.90 -0.51
CA GLY A 191 5.74 15.89 0.58
C GLY A 191 4.66 16.98 0.48
N THR A 192 4.06 17.19 -0.69
CA THR A 192 3.07 18.26 -0.94
C THR A 192 1.77 17.76 -1.59
N THR A 193 1.84 16.68 -2.34
CA THR A 193 0.75 16.01 -3.04
C THR A 193 0.48 14.69 -2.34
N LEU A 194 -0.79 14.41 -2.05
CA LEU A 194 -1.20 13.07 -1.63
C LEU A 194 -1.50 12.22 -2.87
N TYR A 195 -0.96 11.02 -2.95
CA TYR A 195 -1.32 10.04 -3.96
C TYR A 195 -2.14 8.91 -3.34
N SER A 196 -3.13 8.44 -4.08
CA SER A 196 -3.95 7.29 -3.67
C SER A 196 -4.33 6.46 -4.88
N GLY A 197 -4.13 5.14 -4.81
CA GLY A 197 -4.34 4.28 -5.97
C GLY A 197 -4.96 2.93 -5.65
N LYS A 198 -5.13 2.16 -6.74
CA LYS A 198 -5.85 0.90 -6.74
C LYS A 198 -4.92 -0.29 -6.90
N PHE A 199 -5.06 -1.25 -6.00
CA PHE A 199 -4.51 -2.58 -6.18
C PHE A 199 -5.33 -3.36 -7.22
N ASN A 200 -4.64 -4.03 -8.14
CA ASN A 200 -5.24 -4.95 -9.11
C ASN A 200 -4.25 -6.07 -9.45
N ASP A 201 -4.65 -7.32 -9.25
CA ASP A 201 -3.78 -8.49 -9.43
C ASP A 201 -3.72 -9.00 -10.89
N SER A 202 -4.63 -8.52 -11.74
CA SER A 202 -4.91 -9.07 -13.07
C SER A 202 -4.69 -8.10 -14.22
N SER A 203 -4.66 -6.79 -13.95
CA SER A 203 -4.33 -5.74 -14.93
C SER A 203 -3.64 -4.55 -14.26
N ARG A 204 -3.03 -3.67 -15.08
CA ARG A 204 -2.65 -2.32 -14.62
C ARG A 204 -3.91 -1.59 -14.15
N ASP A 205 -3.72 -0.60 -13.30
CA ASP A 205 -4.80 0.25 -12.76
C ASP A 205 -4.27 1.67 -12.58
N VAL A 206 -4.96 2.52 -11.84
CA VAL A 206 -4.57 3.94 -11.69
C VAL A 206 -4.38 4.38 -10.24
N MET A 207 -3.58 5.43 -10.08
CA MET A 207 -3.56 6.30 -8.90
C MET A 207 -3.99 7.72 -9.26
N HIS A 208 -4.38 8.47 -8.24
CA HIS A 208 -4.72 9.88 -8.34
C HIS A 208 -3.85 10.73 -7.44
N ALA A 209 -3.38 11.86 -7.97
CA ALA A 209 -2.87 12.96 -7.17
C ALA A 209 -4.03 13.73 -6.53
N PHE A 210 -3.82 14.22 -5.32
CA PHE A 210 -4.75 15.06 -4.58
C PHE A 210 -4.01 16.26 -3.99
N SER A 211 -4.58 17.45 -4.21
CA SER A 211 -4.17 18.62 -3.43
C SER A 211 -4.83 18.57 -2.06
N VAL A 212 -4.08 19.03 -1.05
CA VAL A 212 -4.51 19.03 0.35
C VAL A 212 -4.74 20.46 0.82
N ALA A 213 -5.99 20.78 1.19
CA ALA A 213 -6.31 22.06 1.82
C ALA A 213 -5.82 22.12 3.28
N SER A 214 -5.75 23.32 3.86
CA SER A 214 -5.29 23.50 5.24
C SER A 214 -6.12 22.75 6.28
N ASP A 215 -7.41 22.56 6.02
CA ASP A 215 -8.31 21.77 6.86
C ASP A 215 -8.24 20.26 6.57
N GLY A 216 -7.31 19.82 5.70
CA GLY A 216 -7.10 18.44 5.31
C GLY A 216 -8.11 17.94 4.28
N THR A 217 -8.92 18.81 3.68
CA THR A 217 -9.80 18.42 2.58
C THR A 217 -8.97 18.11 1.34
N ILE A 218 -9.11 16.88 0.83
CA ILE A 218 -8.43 16.46 -0.41
C ILE A 218 -9.27 16.73 -1.66
N THR A 219 -8.63 17.23 -2.73
CA THR A 219 -9.26 17.46 -4.04
C THR A 219 -8.53 16.70 -5.13
N ARG A 220 -9.26 15.85 -5.87
CA ARG A 220 -8.70 14.99 -6.93
C ARG A 220 -8.13 15.83 -8.08
N GLY A 221 -6.92 15.46 -8.50
CA GLY A 221 -6.22 15.98 -9.65
C GLY A 221 -5.91 14.89 -10.67
N THR A 222 -4.68 14.92 -11.17
CA THR A 222 -4.18 14.05 -12.25
C THR A 222 -4.32 12.56 -11.93
N GLU A 223 -4.63 11.78 -12.96
CA GLU A 223 -4.63 10.31 -12.95
C GLU A 223 -3.34 9.80 -13.57
N TYR A 224 -2.76 8.76 -12.98
CA TYR A 224 -1.53 8.10 -13.46
C TYR A 224 -1.76 6.59 -13.49
N GLU A 225 -1.36 5.94 -14.58
CA GLU A 225 -1.27 4.47 -14.63
C GLU A 225 -0.25 3.99 -13.58
N VAL A 226 -0.55 2.88 -12.91
CA VAL A 226 0.35 2.22 -11.97
C VAL A 226 0.62 0.76 -12.38
N PRO A 227 1.77 0.20 -11.97
CA PRO A 227 2.06 -1.20 -12.17
C PRO A 227 0.97 -2.13 -11.60
N MET A 228 0.85 -3.31 -12.19
CA MET A 228 0.03 -4.38 -11.62
C MET A 228 0.47 -4.67 -10.19
N LYS A 229 -0.48 -4.97 -9.31
CA LYS A 229 -0.23 -5.39 -7.92
C LYS A 229 0.51 -4.34 -7.07
N THR A 230 0.35 -3.06 -7.37
CA THR A 230 0.94 -1.99 -6.56
C THR A 230 0.37 -2.02 -5.14
N GLN A 231 1.27 -2.04 -4.14
CA GLN A 231 0.96 -2.05 -2.71
C GLN A 231 1.38 -0.75 -2.00
N GLY A 232 2.33 -0.01 -2.56
CA GLY A 232 2.85 1.23 -1.99
C GLY A 232 3.50 2.10 -3.06
N MET A 233 3.65 3.39 -2.77
CA MET A 233 4.37 4.30 -3.64
C MET A 233 4.99 5.48 -2.89
N THR A 234 6.07 6.04 -3.45
CA THR A 234 6.65 7.33 -3.03
C THR A 234 7.18 8.09 -4.25
N VAL A 235 7.53 9.36 -4.07
CA VAL A 235 8.18 10.17 -5.11
C VAL A 235 9.55 10.61 -4.64
N ALA A 236 10.60 10.16 -5.32
CA ALA A 236 11.97 10.50 -4.97
C ALA A 236 12.81 10.71 -6.23
N ASP A 237 13.67 11.73 -6.22
CA ASP A 237 14.62 12.07 -7.30
C ASP A 237 13.99 12.07 -8.71
N GLY A 238 12.80 12.68 -8.83
CA GLY A 238 12.09 12.79 -10.11
C GLY A 238 11.49 11.48 -10.60
N LYS A 239 11.33 10.47 -9.73
CA LYS A 239 10.70 9.18 -10.03
C LYS A 239 9.49 8.93 -9.15
N PHE A 240 8.44 8.36 -9.74
CA PHE A 240 7.53 7.51 -8.99
C PHE A 240 8.22 6.18 -8.71
N ILE A 241 8.25 5.77 -7.45
CA ILE A 241 8.77 4.48 -7.02
C ILE A 241 7.61 3.66 -6.45
N TYR A 242 7.39 2.46 -6.98
CA TYR A 242 6.29 1.58 -6.56
C TYR A 242 6.82 0.26 -6.02
N SER A 243 6.25 -0.20 -4.93
CA SER A 243 6.33 -1.60 -4.50
C SER A 243 5.16 -2.38 -5.08
N THR A 244 5.43 -3.58 -5.59
CA THR A 244 4.39 -4.46 -6.16
C THR A 244 4.47 -5.85 -5.56
N SER A 245 3.33 -6.43 -5.20
CA SER A 245 3.29 -7.76 -4.57
C SER A 245 1.92 -8.42 -4.67
N TYR A 246 1.90 -9.74 -4.85
CA TYR A 246 0.70 -10.52 -4.62
C TYR A 246 1.03 -12.00 -4.41
N GLY A 247 0.66 -12.53 -3.25
CA GLY A 247 0.80 -13.94 -2.88
C GLY A 247 2.16 -14.27 -2.24
N ARG A 248 2.12 -15.00 -1.13
CA ARG A 248 3.28 -15.23 -0.24
C ARG A 248 4.47 -15.98 -0.83
N THR A 249 4.27 -16.73 -1.91
CA THR A 249 5.33 -17.49 -2.59
C THR A 249 5.91 -16.76 -3.80
N ASN A 250 5.31 -15.63 -4.19
CA ASN A 250 5.71 -14.86 -5.35
C ASN A 250 6.67 -13.75 -4.90
N ARG A 251 7.71 -13.50 -5.70
CA ARG A 251 8.58 -12.33 -5.48
C ARG A 251 7.79 -11.05 -5.75
N SER A 252 8.11 -10.02 -4.98
CA SER A 252 7.67 -8.66 -5.24
C SER A 252 8.58 -7.99 -6.27
N ASN A 253 8.27 -6.77 -6.67
CA ASN A 253 9.17 -5.94 -7.47
C ASN A 253 9.14 -4.49 -6.98
N ILE A 254 10.25 -3.80 -7.14
CA ILE A 254 10.31 -2.34 -7.10
C ILE A 254 10.29 -1.84 -8.53
N TYR A 255 9.39 -0.91 -8.83
CA TYR A 255 9.30 -0.21 -10.10
C TYR A 255 9.73 1.25 -9.94
N THR A 256 10.39 1.79 -10.95
CA THR A 256 10.63 3.23 -11.11
C THR A 256 9.98 3.69 -12.41
N VAL A 257 9.36 4.87 -12.39
CA VAL A 257 8.72 5.53 -13.54
C VAL A 257 9.05 7.02 -13.44
N GLU A 258 9.26 7.72 -14.57
CA GLU A 258 9.48 9.17 -14.50
C GLU A 258 8.30 9.86 -13.81
N GLU A 259 8.60 10.77 -12.87
CA GLU A 259 7.58 11.59 -12.22
C GLU A 259 6.83 12.40 -13.28
N GLY A 260 5.50 12.45 -13.13
CA GLY A 260 4.62 13.15 -14.07
C GLY A 260 4.23 12.34 -15.31
N ALA A 261 4.81 11.15 -15.55
CA ALA A 261 4.36 10.27 -16.62
C ALA A 261 2.99 9.66 -16.28
N THR A 262 1.96 9.99 -17.06
CA THR A 262 0.59 9.49 -16.84
C THR A 262 0.38 8.05 -17.29
N GLU A 263 1.30 7.53 -18.11
CA GLU A 263 1.40 6.13 -18.52
C GLU A 263 2.75 5.60 -18.04
N ILE A 264 2.86 4.36 -17.60
CA ILE A 264 4.14 3.87 -17.06
C ILE A 264 5.17 3.63 -18.16
N GLU A 265 4.71 3.36 -19.39
CA GLU A 265 5.57 3.24 -20.57
C GLU A 265 5.87 4.60 -21.20
N PRO A 266 7.08 4.81 -21.75
CA PRO A 266 8.19 3.84 -21.88
C PRO A 266 9.19 3.89 -20.70
N SER A 267 8.90 4.67 -19.66
CA SER A 267 9.88 4.97 -18.60
C SER A 267 10.03 3.89 -17.54
N ALA A 268 9.12 2.93 -17.48
CA ALA A 268 9.12 1.95 -16.41
C ALA A 268 10.34 1.04 -16.45
N GLN A 269 11.03 0.96 -15.31
CA GLN A 269 12.07 -0.02 -15.02
C GLN A 269 11.71 -0.75 -13.74
N CYS A 270 12.20 -1.97 -13.54
CA CYS A 270 11.99 -2.69 -12.29
C CYS A 270 13.03 -3.77 -12.03
N TYR A 271 13.13 -4.18 -10.77
CA TYR A 271 13.86 -5.37 -10.32
C TYR A 271 13.07 -6.11 -9.25
N ARG A 272 13.40 -7.39 -9.06
CA ARG A 272 12.72 -8.23 -8.06
C ARG A 272 13.15 -7.87 -6.64
N ALA A 273 12.16 -7.83 -5.76
CA ALA A 273 12.30 -7.69 -4.32
C ALA A 273 11.80 -8.96 -3.59
N PRO A 274 12.14 -9.14 -2.29
CA PRO A 274 11.61 -10.22 -1.47
C PRO A 274 10.08 -10.29 -1.52
N SER A 275 9.49 -11.46 -1.28
CA SER A 275 8.04 -11.62 -1.34
C SER A 275 7.30 -10.75 -0.32
N MET A 276 6.09 -10.31 -0.67
CA MET A 276 5.17 -9.60 0.23
C MET A 276 5.65 -8.20 0.64
N ALA A 277 6.32 -7.49 -0.29
CA ALA A 277 6.54 -6.05 -0.16
C ALA A 277 5.19 -5.31 -0.14
N GLU A 278 5.02 -4.42 0.83
CA GLU A 278 3.82 -3.61 1.05
C GLU A 278 4.14 -2.13 0.82
N GLY A 279 4.09 -1.27 1.84
CA GLY A 279 4.45 0.14 1.72
C GLY A 279 5.91 0.40 1.30
N VAL A 280 6.12 1.52 0.62
CA VAL A 280 7.45 2.10 0.32
C VAL A 280 7.38 3.60 0.59
N THR A 281 8.43 4.17 1.19
CA THR A 281 8.57 5.61 1.40
C THR A 281 10.02 6.00 1.20
N ASP A 282 10.29 7.24 0.82
CA ASP A 282 11.61 7.84 0.95
C ASP A 282 11.64 8.86 2.08
N HIS A 283 12.82 9.05 2.66
CA HIS A 283 13.12 10.12 3.59
C HIS A 283 14.63 10.37 3.62
N ASP A 284 15.04 11.63 3.53
CA ASP A 284 16.45 12.06 3.57
C ASP A 284 17.38 11.25 2.64
N GLY A 285 16.94 11.03 1.39
CA GLY A 285 17.71 10.29 0.39
C GLY A 285 17.78 8.78 0.63
N ARG A 286 17.07 8.24 1.63
CA ARG A 286 16.94 6.79 1.89
C ARG A 286 15.55 6.31 1.48
N LEU A 287 15.50 5.20 0.75
CA LEU A 287 14.28 4.49 0.38
C LEU A 287 14.04 3.34 1.36
N TYR A 288 12.85 3.25 1.94
CA TYR A 288 12.46 2.20 2.87
C TYR A 288 11.35 1.34 2.26
N VAL A 289 11.45 0.02 2.43
CA VAL A 289 10.46 -0.95 1.95
C VAL A 289 9.96 -1.78 3.13
N LEU A 290 8.64 -1.82 3.29
CA LEU A 290 7.93 -2.59 4.30
C LEU A 290 7.50 -3.94 3.73
N TYR A 291 7.43 -4.96 4.59
CA TYR A 291 7.00 -6.30 4.22
C TYR A 291 5.98 -6.84 5.23
N GLU A 292 4.92 -7.48 4.73
CA GLU A 292 3.98 -8.20 5.60
C GLU A 292 4.42 -9.62 5.94
N SER A 293 5.43 -10.15 5.25
CA SER A 293 5.81 -11.57 5.32
C SER A 293 6.29 -12.03 6.70
N GLY A 294 6.82 -11.14 7.53
CA GLY A 294 7.22 -11.47 8.90
C GLY A 294 6.08 -11.60 9.90
N SER A 295 4.84 -11.23 9.52
CA SER A 295 3.69 -11.34 10.41
C SER A 295 3.38 -12.80 10.74
N SER A 296 3.02 -13.09 12.00
CA SER A 296 2.61 -14.42 12.45
C SER A 296 1.41 -14.98 11.68
N LYS A 297 0.62 -14.11 11.02
CA LYS A 297 -0.44 -14.48 10.07
C LYS A 297 0.07 -15.34 8.90
N PHE A 298 1.35 -15.21 8.54
CA PHE A 298 1.97 -15.90 7.42
C PHE A 298 2.97 -16.99 7.83
N ALA A 299 3.10 -17.29 9.12
CA ALA A 299 4.02 -18.32 9.61
C ALA A 299 3.72 -19.73 9.08
N ASP A 300 2.45 -20.04 8.76
CA ASP A 300 2.05 -21.34 8.19
C ASP A 300 0.97 -21.21 7.10
N PRO A 301 1.23 -21.65 5.85
CA PRO A 301 2.55 -21.99 5.33
C PRO A 301 3.44 -20.74 5.24
N ALA A 302 4.73 -20.91 5.55
CA ALA A 302 5.72 -19.84 5.53
C ALA A 302 5.80 -19.12 4.16
N PRO A 303 6.12 -17.81 4.15
CA PRO A 303 6.37 -17.06 2.93
C PRO A 303 7.68 -17.48 2.28
N ARG A 304 7.92 -17.02 1.04
CA ARG A 304 9.19 -17.22 0.34
C ARG A 304 10.37 -16.57 1.07
N ASN A 305 10.14 -15.36 1.59
CA ASN A 305 11.08 -14.58 2.37
C ASN A 305 10.36 -14.08 3.62
N GLU A 306 10.80 -14.50 4.81
CA GLU A 306 10.23 -14.05 6.09
C GLU A 306 10.98 -12.79 6.53
N ILE A 307 10.43 -11.62 6.21
CA ILE A 307 11.08 -10.33 6.43
C ILE A 307 10.47 -9.65 7.66
N ARG A 308 11.32 -9.37 8.65
CA ARG A 308 10.90 -8.80 9.94
C ARG A 308 11.36 -7.37 10.20
N HIS A 309 12.19 -6.85 9.30
CA HIS A 309 12.72 -5.50 9.34
C HIS A 309 12.27 -4.75 8.10
N LEU A 310 12.19 -3.43 8.19
CA LEU A 310 12.24 -2.59 7.00
C LEU A 310 13.54 -2.90 6.26
N HIS A 311 13.51 -2.84 4.93
CA HIS A 311 14.71 -2.82 4.13
C HIS A 311 14.96 -1.41 3.64
N GLU A 312 16.21 -0.98 3.60
CA GLU A 312 16.57 0.38 3.22
C GLU A 312 17.68 0.41 2.17
N ALA A 313 17.69 1.43 1.33
CA ALA A 313 18.72 1.69 0.33
C ALA A 313 18.89 3.20 0.15
N ASP A 314 20.06 3.65 -0.31
CA ASP A 314 20.16 5.00 -0.86
C ASP A 314 19.21 5.12 -2.07
N VAL A 315 18.43 6.21 -2.16
CA VAL A 315 17.47 6.42 -3.25
C VAL A 315 18.17 6.39 -4.61
N ALA A 316 19.35 7.02 -4.70
CA ALA A 316 20.14 7.03 -5.93
C ALA A 316 20.49 5.60 -6.39
N ASP A 317 20.88 4.75 -5.44
CA ASP A 317 21.14 3.34 -5.72
C ASP A 317 19.84 2.60 -6.02
N ALA A 318 18.72 2.89 -5.37
CA ALA A 318 17.46 2.20 -5.64
C ALA A 318 16.87 2.47 -7.04
N ILE A 319 17.25 3.58 -7.69
CA ILE A 319 16.63 4.01 -8.96
C ILE A 319 17.54 3.97 -10.20
N ASP A 320 18.87 3.91 -10.06
CA ASP A 320 19.82 3.87 -11.19
C ASP A 320 20.41 2.45 -11.38
N PHE A 321 19.71 1.58 -12.11
CA PHE A 321 20.10 0.17 -12.36
C PHE A 321 20.14 -0.20 -13.85
#